data_AF-A0A2P7S237-F1
#
_entry.id   AF-A0A2P7S237-F1
#
_cell.length_a   1.000
_cell.length_b   1.000
_cell.length_c   1.000
_cell.angle_alpha   90.00
_cell.angle_beta   90.00
_cell.angle_gamma   90.00
#
_symmetry.space_group_name_H-M   'P 1'
#
loop_
_entity.id
_entity.type
_entity.pdbx_description
1 polymer ?
#
loop_
_entity_poly.entity_id
_entity_poly.type
_entity_poly.pdbx_seq_one_letter_code
_entity_poly.pdbx_strand_id
1 'polypeptide(L)'
;MDTKPFRAPVWLRVEDSVTEIETLHEAVAFLADWPRGRQGPVYACAKRSCEAALAGTMKVDDARKAFESFARITGILARRQFKPDPTAKPRPPIVSGMHR
;
A
#
# COMPACT_ATOMS: atom_id res chain seq x y z
N MET A 1 2.15 7.91 20.26
CA MET A 1 2.72 7.97 18.90
C MET A 1 1.57 8.17 17.95
N ASP A 2 1.53 9.27 17.20
CA ASP A 2 0.46 9.57 16.26
C ASP A 2 0.42 8.54 15.13
N THR A 3 -0.60 7.69 15.12
CA THR A 3 -0.80 6.71 14.04
C THR A 3 -1.19 7.46 12.77
N LYS A 4 -0.38 7.30 11.71
CA LYS A 4 -0.66 7.86 10.37
C LYS A 4 -1.16 6.74 9.44
N PRO A 5 -2.46 6.43 9.43
CA PRO A 5 -3.01 5.34 8.63
C PRO A 5 -3.02 5.67 7.15
N PHE A 6 -2.87 4.64 6.33
CA PHE A 6 -3.12 4.70 4.90
C PHE A 6 -4.61 4.66 4.60
N ARG A 7 -5.01 5.29 3.49
CA ARG A 7 -6.41 5.22 3.00
C ARG A 7 -6.83 3.81 2.58
N ALA A 8 -5.86 2.97 2.26
CA ALA A 8 -6.04 1.55 1.98
C ALA A 8 -4.73 0.82 2.30
N PRO A 9 -4.77 -0.43 2.76
CA PRO A 9 -3.55 -1.19 2.99
C PRO A 9 -2.72 -1.38 1.71
N VAL A 10 -1.43 -1.58 1.87
CA VAL A 10 -0.52 -2.07 0.82
C VAL A 10 -0.20 -3.53 1.16
N TRP A 11 -0.51 -4.44 0.24
CA TRP A 11 -0.37 -5.87 0.45
C TRP A 11 1.00 -6.32 -0.08
N LEU A 12 1.82 -6.89 0.80
CA LEU A 12 3.14 -7.38 0.46
C LEU A 12 3.14 -8.90 0.51
N ARG A 13 3.81 -9.54 -0.44
CA ARG A 13 4.14 -10.96 -0.41
C ARG A 13 5.61 -11.07 -0.02
N VAL A 14 5.83 -11.51 1.21
CA VAL A 14 7.16 -11.71 1.80
C VAL A 14 7.26 -13.20 2.09
N GLU A 15 8.26 -13.84 1.50
CA GLU A 15 8.40 -15.31 1.54
C GLU A 15 7.10 -15.99 1.06
N ASP A 16 6.50 -16.85 1.88
CA ASP A 16 5.27 -17.60 1.58
C ASP A 16 4.00 -16.98 2.20
N SER A 17 4.10 -15.77 2.75
CA SER A 17 2.99 -15.09 3.44
C SER A 17 2.64 -13.74 2.82
N VAL A 18 1.38 -13.33 3.02
CA VAL A 18 0.89 -12.01 2.64
C VAL A 18 0.73 -11.16 3.89
N THR A 19 1.36 -9.99 3.90
CA THR A 19 1.33 -9.03 5.00
C THR A 19 0.61 -7.76 4.55
N GLU A 20 -0.26 -7.24 5.40
CA GLU A 20 -0.98 -5.99 5.20
C GLU A 20 -0.20 -4.86 5.88
N ILE A 21 0.15 -3.82 5.13
CA ILE A 21 0.75 -2.59 5.66
C ILE A 21 -0.33 -1.52 5.67
N GLU A 22 -0.82 -1.18 6.86
CA GLU A 22 -1.95 -0.27 7.08
C GLU A 22 -1.49 1.13 7.45
N THR A 23 -0.26 1.28 7.95
CA THR A 23 0.22 2.55 8.50
C THR A 23 1.57 2.99 7.92
N LEU A 24 1.82 4.29 7.98
CA LEU A 24 3.11 4.86 7.59
C LEU A 24 4.27 4.34 8.47
N HIS A 25 4.02 4.09 9.76
CA HIS A 25 5.02 3.56 10.67
C HIS A 25 5.41 2.14 10.31
N GLU A 26 4.45 1.27 9.99
CA GLU A 26 4.73 -0.08 9.49
C GLU A 26 5.54 -0.06 8.20
N ALA A 27 5.21 0.84 7.26
CA ALA A 27 5.98 0.99 6.03
C ALA A 27 7.44 1.39 6.29
N VAL A 28 7.68 2.30 7.23
CA VAL A 28 9.04 2.72 7.61
C VAL A 28 9.80 1.59 8.31
N ALA A 29 9.14 0.87 9.22
CA ALA A 29 9.73 -0.30 9.88
C ALA A 29 10.11 -1.37 8.85
N PHE A 30 9.22 -1.68 7.90
CA PHE A 30 9.49 -2.61 6.81
C PHE A 30 10.72 -2.19 5.97
N LEU A 31 10.84 -0.90 5.66
CA LEU A 31 12.00 -0.37 4.94
C LEU A 31 13.29 -0.37 5.79
N ALA A 32 13.19 -0.28 7.12
CA ALA A 32 14.36 -0.36 8.00
C ALA A 32 14.99 -1.76 7.97
N ASP A 33 14.16 -2.80 7.89
CA ASP A 33 14.60 -4.20 7.81
C ASP A 33 14.99 -4.66 6.40
N TRP A 34 14.84 -3.78 5.40
CA TRP A 34 15.13 -4.12 4.01
C TRP A 34 16.63 -4.40 3.80
N PRO A 35 17.01 -5.54 3.20
CA PRO A 35 18.40 -5.98 3.10
C PRO A 35 19.27 -4.96 2.36
N ARG A 36 20.43 -4.62 2.95
CA ARG A 36 21.36 -3.60 2.43
C ARG A 36 21.77 -3.82 0.97
N GLY A 37 21.98 -5.08 0.58
CA GLY A 37 22.31 -5.44 -0.81
C GLY A 37 21.21 -5.17 -1.84
N ARG A 38 19.97 -4.86 -1.41
CA ARG A 38 18.81 -4.54 -2.26
C ARG A 38 18.33 -3.09 -2.10
N GLN A 39 19.13 -2.22 -1.47
CA GLN A 39 18.79 -0.80 -1.25
C GLN A 39 19.14 0.07 -2.46
N GLY A 40 18.48 -0.21 -3.60
CA GLY A 40 18.65 0.56 -4.83
C GLY A 40 17.94 1.92 -4.83
N PRO A 41 17.94 2.64 -5.96
CA PRO A 41 17.31 3.97 -6.08
C PRO A 41 15.82 3.99 -5.68
N VAL A 42 15.11 2.91 -5.97
CA VAL A 42 13.68 2.76 -5.65
C VAL A 42 13.45 2.66 -4.14
N TYR A 43 14.34 1.96 -3.42
CA TYR A 43 14.32 1.91 -1.95
C TYR A 43 14.53 3.31 -1.36
N ALA A 44 15.55 4.03 -1.83
CA ALA A 44 15.85 5.38 -1.35
C ALA A 44 14.68 6.34 -1.58
N CYS A 45 14.02 6.25 -2.73
CA CYS A 45 12.81 7.03 -3.05
C CYS A 45 11.66 6.75 -2.08
N ALA A 46 11.34 5.48 -1.84
CA ALA A 46 10.29 5.09 -0.89
C ALA A 46 10.61 5.55 0.54
N LYS A 47 11.84 5.29 1.02
CA LYS A 47 12.29 5.69 2.36
C LYS A 47 12.19 7.20 2.56
N ARG A 48 12.71 8.00 1.61
CA ARG A 48 12.65 9.46 1.68
C ARG A 48 11.21 9.97 1.70
N SER A 49 10.32 9.36 0.91
CA SER A 49 8.90 9.73 0.86
C SER A 49 8.21 9.43 2.19
N CYS A 50 8.47 8.26 2.77
CA CYS A 50 7.91 7.88 4.06
C CYS A 50 8.40 8.78 5.21
N GLU A 51 9.70 9.08 5.24
CA GLU A 51 10.30 10.01 6.21
C GLU A 51 9.74 11.43 6.08
N ALA A 52 9.58 11.93 4.84
CA ALA A 52 8.97 13.24 4.59
C ALA A 52 7.52 13.29 5.11
N ALA A 53 6.76 12.21 4.93
CA ALA A 53 5.40 12.12 5.47
C ALA A 53 5.37 12.02 7.01
N LEU A 54 6.37 11.39 7.64
CA LEU A 54 6.53 11.43 9.10
C LEU A 54 6.82 12.85 9.59
N ALA A 55 7.70 13.58 8.90
CA ALA A 55 8.02 14.98 9.17
C ALA A 55 6.88 15.96 8.84
N GLY A 56 5.80 15.50 8.20
CA GLY A 56 4.66 16.34 7.82
C GLY A 56 4.89 17.21 6.58
N THR A 57 6.00 17.01 5.87
CA THR A 57 6.35 17.74 4.64
C THR A 57 5.81 17.07 3.38
N MET A 58 5.25 15.86 3.50
CA MET A 58 4.58 15.13 2.43
C MET A 58 3.25 14.54 2.93
N LYS A 59 2.26 14.40 2.05
CA LYS A 59 1.00 13.73 2.37
C LYS A 59 1.24 12.23 2.53
N VAL A 60 0.57 11.63 3.51
CA VAL A 60 0.62 10.19 3.79
C VAL A 60 0.22 9.36 2.56
N ASP A 61 -0.76 9.83 1.77
CA ASP A 61 -1.22 9.15 0.55
C ASP A 61 -0.14 9.12 -0.55
N ASP A 62 0.68 10.17 -0.67
CA ASP A 62 1.75 10.22 -1.66
C ASP A 62 2.92 9.32 -1.25
N ALA A 63 3.25 9.29 0.05
CA ALA A 63 4.22 8.34 0.59
C ALA A 63 3.76 6.88 0.41
N ARG A 64 2.46 6.60 0.61
CA ARG A 64 1.87 5.28 0.34
C ARG A 64 2.07 4.86 -1.12
N LYS A 65 1.80 5.75 -2.09
CA LYS A 65 2.00 5.46 -3.53
C LYS A 65 3.46 5.18 -3.87
N ALA A 66 4.39 5.91 -3.25
CA ALA A 66 5.82 5.66 -3.41
C ALA A 66 6.20 4.28 -2.86
N PHE A 67 5.69 3.91 -1.69
CA PHE A 67 5.89 2.59 -1.10
C PHE A 67 5.27 1.45 -1.95
N GLU A 68 4.05 1.63 -2.44
CA GLU A 68 3.39 0.67 -3.35
C GLU A 68 4.19 0.48 -4.65
N SER A 69 4.75 1.57 -5.20
CA SER A 69 5.63 1.52 -6.36
C SER A 69 6.93 0.77 -6.07
N PHE A 70 7.52 0.98 -4.89
CA PHE A 70 8.66 0.20 -4.43
C PHE A 70 8.32 -1.29 -4.38
N ALA A 71 7.23 -1.66 -3.71
CA ALA A 71 6.79 -3.05 -3.61
C ALA A 71 6.57 -3.69 -4.99
N ARG A 72 6.01 -2.93 -5.93
CA ARG A 72 5.79 -3.37 -7.31
C ARG A 72 7.11 -3.65 -8.04
N ILE A 73 8.08 -2.73 -7.93
CA ILE A 73 9.35 -2.84 -8.64
C ILE A 73 10.23 -3.94 -8.05
N THR A 74 10.21 -4.12 -6.73
CA THR A 74 10.93 -5.22 -6.06
C THR A 74 10.22 -6.57 -6.19
N GLY A 75 9.04 -6.62 -6.81
CA GLY A 75 8.29 -7.85 -7.09
C GLY A 75 7.57 -8.43 -5.86
N ILE A 76 7.54 -7.71 -4.74
CA ILE A 76 6.89 -8.13 -3.50
C ILE A 76 5.46 -7.61 -3.37
N LEU A 77 4.97 -6.75 -4.29
CA LEU A 77 3.57 -6.31 -4.24
C LEU A 77 2.67 -7.52 -4.49
N ALA A 78 1.91 -7.91 -3.46
CA ALA A 78 0.87 -8.91 -3.62
C ALA A 78 -0.22 -8.28 -4.52
N ARG A 79 -0.72 -9.05 -5.50
CA ARG A 79 -1.92 -8.63 -6.24
C ARG A 79 -2.99 -8.35 -5.21
N ARG A 80 -3.64 -7.19 -5.31
CA ARG A 80 -4.80 -6.82 -4.50
C ARG A 80 -5.75 -8.02 -4.50
N GLN A 81 -5.74 -8.82 -3.43
CA GLN A 81 -6.73 -9.86 -3.27
C GLN A 81 -8.02 -9.10 -3.06
N PHE A 82 -8.89 -9.15 -4.07
CA PHE A 82 -10.27 -8.83 -3.86
C PHE A 82 -10.80 -9.90 -2.90
N LYS A 83 -10.75 -9.66 -1.58
CA LYS A 83 -11.62 -10.38 -0.66
C LYS A 83 -13.01 -9.83 -0.98
N PRO A 84 -13.93 -10.60 -1.58
CA PRO A 84 -15.31 -10.16 -1.68
C PRO A 84 -15.78 -9.90 -0.24
N ASP A 85 -16.18 -8.67 0.04
CA ASP A 85 -16.81 -8.34 1.30
C ASP A 85 -18.10 -9.20 1.40
N PRO A 86 -18.20 -10.14 2.35
CA PRO A 86 -19.36 -11.02 2.47
C PRO A 86 -20.64 -10.27 2.90
N THR A 87 -20.50 -9.00 3.28
CA THR A 87 -21.60 -8.10 3.72
C THR A 87 -21.95 -7.05 2.68
N ALA A 88 -21.18 -6.93 1.58
CA ALA A 88 -21.51 -6.02 0.48
C ALA A 88 -22.82 -6.46 -0.17
N LYS A 89 -23.90 -5.73 0.15
CA LYS A 89 -25.20 -5.93 -0.48
C LYS A 89 -25.01 -5.87 -2.01
N PRO A 90 -25.56 -6.85 -2.76
CA PRO A 90 -25.44 -6.85 -4.20
C PRO A 90 -25.96 -5.52 -4.73
N ARG A 91 -25.13 -4.82 -5.51
CA ARG A 91 -25.56 -3.61 -6.21
C ARG A 91 -26.77 -4.01 -7.06
N PRO A 92 -27.92 -3.33 -6.94
CA PRO A 92 -29.07 -3.65 -7.77
C PRO A 92 -28.65 -3.57 -9.24
N PRO A 93 -29.08 -4.53 -10.08
CA PRO A 93 -28.77 -4.47 -11.49
C PRO A 93 -29.28 -3.14 -12.03
N ILE A 94 -28.43 -2.45 -12.79
CA ILE A 94 -28.84 -1.28 -13.56
C ILE A 94 -29.78 -1.83 -14.64
N VAL A 95 -31.07 -1.88 -14.34
CA VAL A 95 -32.09 -2.21 -15.34
C VAL A 95 -32.08 -1.06 -16.33
N SER A 96 -31.35 -1.25 -17.42
CA SER A 96 -31.42 -0.38 -18.59
C SER A 96 -32.78 -0.66 -19.25
N GLY A 97 -33.82 -0.01 -18.72
CA GLY A 97 -35.18 -0.02 -19.26
C GLY A 97 -35.19 0.74 -20.57
N MET A 98 -34.85 0.04 -21.64
CA MET A 98 -34.90 0.51 -23.02
C MET A 98 -36.35 0.87 -23.38
N HIS A 99 -36.56 2.14 -23.70
CA HIS A 99 -37.82 2.65 -24.24
C HIS A 99 -38.23 1.90 -25.51
N ARG A 100 -39.50 1.50 -25.59
CA ARG A 100 -40.31 1.51 -26.82
C ARG A 100 -41.76 1.82 -26.47
#